data_AF-A0A838XJ21-F1
#
_entry.id   AF-A0A838XJ21-F1
#
_cell.length_a   1.000
_cell.length_b   1.000
_cell.length_c   1.000
_cell.angle_alpha   90.00
_cell.angle_beta   90.00
_cell.angle_gamma   90.00
#
_symmetry.space_group_name_H-M   'P 1'
#
loop_
_entity.id
_entity.type
_entity.pdbx_description
1 polymer ?
#
loop_
_entity_poly.entity_id
_entity_poly.type
_entity_poly.pdbx_seq_one_letter_code
_entity_poly.pdbx_strand_id
1 'polypeptide(L)'
;MHLPIKLAAGTVLAFTAAGTAQEVTVASWGDSHRTAQSVQLAKDGEGDVPGAMSLPPETRILERLRRREDVQLAGWPSNVLVGFLIGCGIILLSETAYDRFKKHADYKMQIREIGIRLDASDSEIEEIGDKIPDIAYALSIPIEHVIEALRAIRHAGVKNYDEAWLRLRPTIKASRFSGASFEDTAETLKMVSRALNIDAQALPRVVDKILAVGREKDISSRDLLEHLPDVLPTAVDDRGYTGVLGLEQIIADLQTVSGQVRLNRIAVEQLEAFYSEFSSEEFHQRLEEAGYDVKGALKDADKAGASKGTALLNLIADDVLETPELIPQLFHNEQSAAAAKAILLNPEEWRRNRPSVD
;
A
#
# COMPACT_ATOMS: atom_id res chain seq x y z
N MET A 1 -18.95 25.54 30.37
CA MET A 1 -19.49 26.71 29.64
C MET A 1 -18.63 26.90 28.40
N HIS A 2 -19.12 26.41 27.26
CA HIS A 2 -18.48 26.51 25.96
C HIS A 2 -19.07 27.69 25.18
N LEU A 3 -18.22 28.51 24.58
CA LEU A 3 -18.56 29.29 23.39
C LEU A 3 -17.37 29.27 22.41
N PRO A 4 -17.61 29.07 21.10
CA PRO A 4 -16.57 28.92 20.09
C PRO A 4 -16.24 30.26 19.40
N ILE A 5 -14.96 30.50 19.12
CA ILE A 5 -14.51 31.54 18.19
C ILE A 5 -14.29 30.87 16.83
N LYS A 6 -15.16 31.17 15.86
CA LYS A 6 -14.91 30.94 14.43
C LYS A 6 -14.33 32.23 13.85
N LEU A 7 -13.07 32.18 13.42
CA LEU A 7 -12.46 33.21 12.57
C LEU A 7 -12.40 32.67 11.14
N ALA A 8 -13.24 33.24 10.28
CA ALA A 8 -13.12 33.16 8.84
C ALA A 8 -12.69 34.54 8.34
N ALA A 9 -11.53 34.62 7.68
CA ALA A 9 -11.19 35.76 6.83
C ALA A 9 -10.17 35.30 5.79
N GLY A 10 -10.68 34.97 4.60
CA GLY A 10 -9.89 34.99 3.39
C GLY A 10 -9.73 36.44 2.94
N THR A 11 -8.48 36.90 2.83
CA THR A 11 -8.16 38.12 2.09
C THR A 11 -6.87 37.85 1.35
N VAL A 12 -6.98 37.60 0.04
CA VAL A 12 -5.84 37.54 -0.87
C VAL A 12 -5.46 38.99 -1.18
N LEU A 13 -4.38 39.47 -0.58
CA LEU A 13 -3.71 40.70 -1.01
C LEU A 13 -2.44 40.29 -1.76
N ALA A 14 -2.47 40.42 -3.08
CA ALA A 14 -1.28 40.38 -3.90
C ALA A 14 -0.55 41.72 -3.74
N PHE A 15 0.69 41.67 -3.23
CA PHE A 15 1.60 42.82 -3.27
C PHE A 15 2.79 42.48 -4.17
N THR A 16 2.90 43.24 -5.26
CA THR A 16 4.06 43.24 -6.15
C THR A 16 5.15 44.09 -5.50
N ALA A 17 6.27 43.47 -5.13
CA ALA A 17 7.46 44.19 -4.71
C ALA A 17 8.25 44.61 -5.96
N ALA A 18 8.43 45.92 -6.15
CA ALA A 18 9.26 46.48 -7.20
C ALA A 18 10.74 46.23 -6.89
N GLY A 19 11.42 45.52 -7.78
CA GLY A 19 12.87 45.30 -7.74
C GLY A 19 13.39 45.09 -9.15
N THR A 20 13.98 46.17 -9.70
CA THR A 20 14.89 46.24 -10.85
C THR A 20 14.40 45.75 -12.21
N ALA A 21 14.45 46.68 -13.17
CA ALA A 21 14.06 46.54 -14.57
C ALA A 21 14.89 45.48 -15.31
N GLN A 22 14.18 44.58 -16.00
CA GLN A 22 14.65 43.95 -17.22
C GLN A 22 13.44 43.82 -18.16
N GLU A 23 13.53 44.44 -19.33
CA GLU A 23 12.50 44.44 -20.36
C GLU A 23 12.19 43.00 -20.80
N VAL A 24 10.91 42.61 -20.73
CA VAL A 24 10.38 41.54 -21.58
C VAL A 24 9.06 42.01 -22.17
N THR A 25 9.11 42.24 -23.47
CA THR A 25 7.99 42.51 -24.38
C THR A 25 6.99 41.36 -24.35
N VAL A 26 5.72 41.65 -24.03
CA VAL A 26 4.61 40.70 -24.23
C VAL A 26 3.96 41.00 -25.57
N ALA A 27 4.17 40.07 -26.51
CA ALA A 27 3.49 40.05 -27.80
C ALA A 27 2.03 39.61 -27.65
N SER A 28 1.16 40.32 -28.36
CA SER A 28 -0.26 40.03 -28.56
C SER A 28 -0.52 38.77 -29.38
N TRP A 29 -1.60 38.05 -29.05
CA TRP A 29 -2.56 37.33 -29.94
C TRP A 29 -3.23 36.21 -29.12
N GLY A 30 -4.51 35.88 -29.25
CA GLY A 30 -5.52 36.32 -30.21
C GLY A 30 -6.89 35.75 -29.85
N ASP A 31 -7.91 36.45 -30.32
CA ASP A 31 -9.31 36.03 -30.39
C ASP A 31 -9.50 34.73 -31.16
N SER A 32 -10.48 33.93 -30.76
CA SER A 32 -11.29 33.16 -31.71
C SER A 32 -12.67 32.82 -31.13
N HIS A 33 -13.69 33.44 -31.73
CA HIS A 33 -15.10 33.10 -31.63
C HIS A 33 -15.42 31.72 -32.23
N ARG A 34 -16.45 31.04 -31.69
CA ARG A 34 -17.49 30.25 -32.40
C ARG A 34 -18.68 30.02 -31.43
N THR A 35 -19.86 30.65 -31.60
CA THR A 35 -21.10 30.14 -32.27
C THR A 35 -21.46 28.68 -31.94
N ALA A 36 -22.70 28.27 -31.64
CA ALA A 36 -24.05 28.87 -31.62
C ALA A 36 -25.02 27.96 -30.82
N GLN A 37 -26.23 28.49 -30.54
CA GLN A 37 -27.57 27.87 -30.39
C GLN A 37 -27.68 26.33 -30.28
N SER A 38 -28.48 25.73 -29.42
CA SER A 38 -29.95 25.81 -29.24
C SER A 38 -30.33 25.00 -27.98
N VAL A 39 -31.42 25.27 -27.26
CA VAL A 39 -32.73 24.61 -27.43
C VAL A 39 -33.77 25.37 -26.59
N GLN A 40 -34.87 25.77 -27.23
CA GLN A 40 -36.15 26.12 -26.61
C GLN A 40 -36.86 24.85 -26.15
N LEU A 41 -37.51 24.86 -24.99
CA LEU A 41 -38.76 24.11 -24.77
C LEU A 41 -39.54 24.65 -23.56
N ALA A 42 -40.85 24.81 -23.80
CA ALA A 42 -41.98 24.88 -22.87
C ALA A 42 -42.25 26.17 -22.05
N LYS A 43 -43.26 26.91 -22.54
CA LYS A 43 -44.21 27.72 -21.76
C LYS A 43 -45.28 26.80 -21.11
N ASP A 44 -45.97 27.39 -20.15
CA ASP A 44 -47.30 27.06 -19.57
C ASP A 44 -47.29 26.35 -18.20
N GLY A 45 -47.83 27.06 -17.21
CA GLY A 45 -48.05 26.57 -15.86
C GLY A 45 -48.22 27.69 -14.83
N GLU A 46 -49.27 28.50 -14.98
CA GLU A 46 -49.75 29.43 -13.96
C GLU A 46 -50.44 28.62 -12.86
N GLY A 47 -49.84 28.59 -11.67
CA GLY A 47 -50.34 27.87 -10.50
C GLY A 47 -49.87 28.57 -9.23
N ASP A 48 -50.82 29.20 -8.56
CA ASP A 48 -50.66 29.90 -7.28
C ASP A 48 -50.41 28.87 -6.15
N VAL A 49 -49.23 28.90 -5.54
CA VAL A 49 -48.92 28.15 -4.30
C VAL A 49 -48.06 29.04 -3.38
N PRO A 50 -48.44 29.19 -2.09
CA PRO A 50 -47.81 30.11 -1.15
C PRO A 50 -46.55 29.50 -0.54
N GLY A 51 -45.46 30.25 -0.51
CA GLY A 51 -44.25 29.85 0.20
C GLY A 51 -43.07 30.76 -0.09
N ALA A 52 -42.85 31.76 0.77
CA ALA A 52 -41.65 32.56 0.75
C ALA A 52 -40.43 31.67 1.02
N MET A 53 -39.73 31.29 -0.05
CA MET A 53 -38.48 30.54 0.03
C MET A 53 -37.40 31.49 0.53
N SER A 54 -36.97 31.29 1.77
CA SER A 54 -35.87 32.06 2.37
C SER A 54 -34.60 31.85 1.57
N LEU A 55 -33.97 32.94 1.14
CA LEU A 55 -32.62 32.91 0.56
C LEU A 55 -31.65 32.20 1.52
N PRO A 56 -30.68 31.43 0.99
CA PRO A 56 -29.66 30.77 1.80
C PRO A 56 -28.91 31.80 2.65
N PRO A 57 -28.47 31.43 3.87
CA PRO A 57 -27.96 32.34 4.89
C PRO A 57 -26.74 33.18 4.47
N GLU A 58 -26.11 32.85 3.35
CA GLU A 58 -24.88 33.48 2.86
C GLU A 58 -25.12 34.84 2.17
N THR A 59 -26.28 35.07 1.54
CA THR A 59 -26.57 36.37 0.89
C THR A 59 -26.94 37.46 1.91
N ARG A 60 -27.50 37.09 3.06
CA ARG A 60 -27.77 38.00 4.20
C ARG A 60 -26.49 38.47 4.92
N ILE A 61 -25.38 37.74 4.77
CA ILE A 61 -24.10 38.12 5.37
C ILE A 61 -23.43 39.21 4.52
N LEU A 62 -23.46 39.08 3.19
CA LEU A 62 -22.90 40.08 2.27
C LEU A 62 -23.68 41.41 2.30
N GLU A 63 -25.00 41.39 2.46
CA GLU A 63 -25.80 42.61 2.64
C GLU A 63 -25.56 43.32 3.98
N ARG A 64 -25.25 42.58 5.05
CA ARG A 64 -24.87 43.17 6.35
C ARG A 64 -23.43 43.70 6.37
N LEU A 65 -22.54 43.11 5.56
CA LEU A 65 -21.18 43.62 5.39
C LEU A 65 -21.17 44.91 4.54
N ARG A 66 -22.00 44.97 3.48
CA ARG A 66 -22.14 46.18 2.64
C ARG A 66 -22.79 47.35 3.39
N ARG A 67 -23.67 47.10 4.38
CA ARG A 67 -24.23 48.16 5.26
C ARG A 67 -23.31 48.60 6.41
N ARG A 68 -22.17 47.93 6.63
CA ARG A 68 -21.19 48.32 7.67
C ARG A 68 -19.98 49.10 7.14
N GLU A 69 -19.86 49.30 5.83
CA GLU A 69 -18.82 50.18 5.25
C GLU A 69 -19.11 51.68 5.42
N ASP A 70 -20.31 52.06 5.89
CA ASP A 70 -20.64 53.44 6.25
C ASP A 70 -20.32 53.76 7.73
N VAL A 71 -19.35 53.07 8.35
CA VAL A 71 -18.78 53.52 9.62
C VAL A 71 -17.77 54.62 9.30
N GLN A 72 -18.14 55.85 9.66
CA GLN A 72 -17.27 57.03 9.67
C GLN A 72 -15.90 56.70 10.28
N LEU A 73 -14.91 56.43 9.44
CA LEU A 73 -13.48 56.55 9.75
C LEU A 73 -12.99 57.99 9.54
N ALA A 74 -13.88 58.96 9.72
CA ALA A 74 -13.57 60.39 9.67
C ALA A 74 -13.17 60.85 11.08
N GLY A 75 -11.89 60.71 11.42
CA GLY A 75 -11.36 61.26 12.67
C GLY A 75 -10.05 60.66 13.16
N TRP A 76 -9.59 59.56 12.55
CA TRP A 76 -8.29 58.99 12.91
C TRP A 76 -7.21 59.64 12.05
N PRO A 77 -6.14 60.21 12.65
CA PRO A 77 -5.02 60.72 11.85
C PRO A 77 -4.45 59.56 11.02
N SER A 78 -4.20 59.81 9.74
CA SER A 78 -3.73 58.84 8.73
C SER A 78 -2.59 57.93 9.20
N ASN A 79 -1.81 58.40 10.16
CA ASN A 79 -0.63 57.75 10.71
C ASN A 79 -0.98 56.57 11.63
N VAL A 80 -2.17 56.57 12.26
CA VAL A 80 -2.64 55.49 13.15
C VAL A 80 -3.25 54.34 12.36
N LEU A 81 -3.90 54.62 11.22
CA LEU A 81 -4.43 53.59 10.31
C LEU A 81 -3.32 52.82 9.59
N VAL A 82 -2.23 53.49 9.21
CA VAL A 82 -1.03 52.85 8.65
C VAL A 82 -0.32 51.98 9.71
N GLY A 83 -0.23 52.44 10.96
CA GLY A 83 0.33 51.66 12.06
C GLY A 83 -0.50 50.41 12.42
N PHE A 84 -1.83 50.48 12.37
CA PHE A 84 -2.71 49.35 12.66
C PHE A 84 -2.73 48.30 11.53
N LEU A 85 -2.66 48.73 10.27
CA LEU A 85 -2.58 47.82 9.11
C LEU A 85 -1.20 47.15 8.98
N ILE A 86 -0.11 47.84 9.34
CA ILE A 86 1.23 47.24 9.42
C ILE A 86 1.32 46.28 10.63
N GLY A 87 0.75 46.63 11.78
CA GLY A 87 0.73 45.79 12.98
C GLY A 87 -0.08 44.48 12.82
N CYS A 88 -1.28 44.55 12.27
CA CYS A 88 -2.10 43.35 12.00
C CYS A 88 -1.55 42.50 10.84
N GLY A 89 -0.90 43.11 9.84
CA GLY A 89 -0.20 42.39 8.78
C GLY A 89 0.99 41.57 9.29
N ILE A 90 1.76 42.11 10.24
CA ILE A 90 2.89 41.40 10.87
C ILE A 90 2.39 40.25 11.77
N ILE A 91 1.27 40.40 12.47
CA ILE A 91 0.74 39.35 13.37
C ILE A 91 0.18 38.15 12.58
N LEU A 92 -0.59 38.37 11.50
CA LEU A 92 -1.11 37.29 10.65
C LEU A 92 -0.01 36.61 9.80
N LEU A 93 1.02 37.34 9.40
CA LEU A 93 2.22 36.76 8.78
C LEU A 93 3.07 35.99 9.80
N SER A 94 3.06 36.38 11.08
CA SER A 94 3.86 35.70 12.12
C SER A 94 3.30 34.33 12.49
N GLU A 95 1.98 34.14 12.61
CA GLU A 95 1.38 32.83 12.93
C GLU A 95 1.57 31.83 11.77
N THR A 96 1.36 32.27 10.53
CA THR A 96 1.55 31.42 9.34
C THR A 96 3.02 31.12 9.04
N ALA A 97 3.93 32.05 9.34
CA ALA A 97 5.37 31.80 9.26
C ALA A 97 5.83 30.86 10.37
N TYR A 98 5.40 31.07 11.62
CA TYR A 98 5.75 30.24 12.77
C TYR A 98 5.32 28.78 12.58
N ASP A 99 4.09 28.55 12.10
CA ASP A 99 3.60 27.20 11.81
C ASP A 99 4.39 26.52 10.69
N ARG A 100 4.81 27.26 9.66
CA ARG A 100 5.67 26.73 8.59
C ARG A 100 7.07 26.39 9.10
N PHE A 101 7.67 27.26 9.91
CA PHE A 101 8.98 27.00 10.53
C PHE A 101 8.93 25.79 11.47
N LYS A 102 7.89 25.70 12.31
CA LYS A 102 7.70 24.56 13.21
C LYS A 102 7.54 23.26 12.43
N LYS A 103 6.67 23.23 11.41
CA LYS A 103 6.49 22.04 10.55
C LYS A 103 7.78 21.64 9.83
N HIS A 104 8.57 22.61 9.36
CA HIS A 104 9.86 22.34 8.73
C HIS A 104 10.90 21.79 9.71
N ALA A 105 10.96 22.34 10.92
CA ALA A 105 11.82 21.84 11.99
C ALA A 105 11.42 20.44 12.43
N ASP A 106 10.12 20.19 12.63
CA ASP A 106 9.56 18.89 12.98
C ASP A 106 9.85 17.86 11.89
N TYR A 107 9.70 18.23 10.61
CA TYR A 107 10.05 17.38 9.47
C TYR A 107 11.54 17.02 9.47
N LYS A 108 12.44 18.01 9.53
CA LYS A 108 13.90 17.75 9.56
C LYS A 108 14.31 16.90 10.75
N MET A 109 13.71 17.10 11.92
CA MET A 109 13.95 16.28 13.11
C MET A 109 13.54 14.83 12.87
N GLN A 110 12.36 14.59 12.29
CA GLN A 110 11.87 13.24 11.97
C GLN A 110 12.78 12.53 10.96
N ILE A 111 13.22 13.23 9.91
CA ILE A 111 14.14 12.68 8.92
C ILE A 111 15.49 12.32 9.55
N ARG A 112 16.05 13.21 10.37
CA ARG A 112 17.30 12.96 11.09
C ARG A 112 17.18 11.78 12.05
N GLU A 113 16.09 11.67 12.80
CA GLU A 113 15.85 10.53 13.70
C GLU A 113 15.80 9.22 12.94
N ILE A 114 15.07 9.18 11.82
CA ILE A 114 14.95 7.99 10.98
C ILE A 114 16.29 7.61 10.37
N GLY A 115 17.00 8.58 9.78
CA GLY A 115 18.28 8.34 9.13
C GLY A 115 19.36 7.85 10.12
N ILE A 116 19.47 8.45 11.31
CA ILE A 116 20.38 7.94 12.37
C ILE A 116 20.04 6.49 12.73
N ARG A 117 18.75 6.14 12.79
CA ARG A 117 18.30 4.77 13.09
C ARG A 117 18.53 3.78 11.94
N LEU A 118 18.77 4.27 10.73
CA LEU A 118 19.12 3.51 9.53
C LEU A 118 20.64 3.53 9.25
N ASP A 119 21.45 3.98 10.22
CA ASP A 119 22.91 4.10 10.10
C ASP A 119 23.34 4.98 8.90
N ALA A 120 22.49 5.96 8.54
CA ALA A 120 22.74 6.88 7.46
C ALA A 120 23.74 7.98 7.90
N SER A 121 24.68 8.30 7.01
CA SER A 121 25.57 9.47 7.09
C SER A 121 24.79 10.78 7.02
N ASP A 122 25.40 11.89 7.45
CA ASP A 122 24.75 13.21 7.38
C ASP A 122 24.33 13.58 5.93
N SER A 123 25.11 13.17 4.92
CA SER A 123 24.75 13.36 3.51
C SER A 123 23.56 12.52 3.07
N GLU A 124 23.48 11.26 3.51
CA GLU A 124 22.33 10.39 3.21
C GLU A 124 21.07 10.89 3.93
N ILE A 125 21.20 11.46 5.13
CA ILE A 125 20.09 12.09 5.86
C ILE A 125 19.53 13.29 5.08
N GLU A 126 20.40 14.13 4.53
CA GLU A 126 20.00 15.25 3.66
C GLU A 126 19.29 14.73 2.40
N GLU A 127 19.85 13.70 1.77
CA GLU A 127 19.27 13.05 0.59
C GLU A 127 17.89 12.41 0.87
N ILE A 128 17.67 11.82 2.05
CA ILE A 128 16.33 11.36 2.49
C ILE A 128 15.36 12.54 2.50
N GLY A 129 15.80 13.67 3.07
CA GLY A 129 15.00 14.88 3.20
C GLY A 129 14.53 15.43 1.85
N ASP A 130 15.38 15.33 0.83
CA ASP A 130 15.10 15.80 -0.53
C ASP A 130 14.27 14.79 -1.35
N LYS A 131 14.53 13.49 -1.21
CA LYS A 131 13.84 12.46 -1.98
C LYS A 131 12.43 12.13 -1.50
N ILE A 132 12.12 12.35 -0.22
CA ILE A 132 10.78 12.04 0.32
C ILE A 132 9.66 12.83 -0.37
N PRO A 133 9.77 14.17 -0.55
CA PRO A 133 8.81 14.94 -1.34
C PRO A 133 8.66 14.43 -2.78
N ASP A 134 9.76 14.03 -3.42
CA ASP A 134 9.73 13.48 -4.79
C ASP A 134 8.97 12.15 -4.86
N ILE A 135 9.18 11.25 -3.89
CA ILE A 135 8.41 10.00 -3.79
C ILE A 135 6.93 10.30 -3.53
N ALA A 136 6.64 11.21 -2.59
CA ALA A 136 5.28 11.59 -2.25
C ALA A 136 4.55 12.15 -3.48
N TYR A 137 5.20 13.02 -4.26
CA TYR A 137 4.69 13.55 -5.51
C TYR A 137 4.49 12.45 -6.56
N ALA A 138 5.51 11.64 -6.82
CA ALA A 138 5.46 10.57 -7.82
C ALA A 138 4.37 9.53 -7.54
N LEU A 139 4.09 9.25 -6.26
CA LEU A 139 3.05 8.32 -5.85
C LEU A 139 1.71 9.00 -5.53
N SER A 140 1.65 10.33 -5.62
CA SER A 140 0.49 11.15 -5.27
C SER A 140 -0.07 10.81 -3.87
N ILE A 141 0.80 10.85 -2.86
CA ILE A 141 0.46 10.60 -1.45
C ILE A 141 0.98 11.72 -0.54
N PRO A 142 0.42 11.86 0.68
CA PRO A 142 1.01 12.74 1.69
C PRO A 142 2.45 12.34 2.02
N ILE A 143 3.28 13.33 2.32
CA ILE A 143 4.67 13.12 2.76
C ILE A 143 4.72 12.24 4.02
N GLU A 144 3.74 12.44 4.91
CA GLU A 144 3.58 11.69 6.15
C GLU A 144 3.50 10.19 5.91
N HIS A 145 2.82 9.74 4.86
CA HIS A 145 2.71 8.32 4.52
C HIS A 145 4.06 7.73 4.05
N VAL A 146 4.90 8.53 3.40
CA VAL A 146 6.26 8.09 3.01
C VAL A 146 7.12 7.93 4.27
N ILE A 147 7.03 8.88 5.21
CA ILE A 147 7.74 8.83 6.49
C ILE A 147 7.27 7.63 7.32
N GLU A 148 5.95 7.38 7.40
CA GLU A 148 5.36 6.23 8.08
C GLU A 148 5.84 4.91 7.49
N ALA A 149 5.83 4.76 6.16
CA ALA A 149 6.36 3.57 5.50
C ALA A 149 7.85 3.35 5.80
N LEU A 150 8.66 4.42 5.83
CA LEU A 150 10.07 4.32 6.17
C LEU A 150 10.29 3.93 7.64
N ARG A 151 9.46 4.43 8.57
CA ARG A 151 9.45 4.00 9.98
C ARG A 151 9.05 2.54 10.12
N ALA A 152 8.03 2.09 9.40
CA ALA A 152 7.57 0.71 9.40
C ALA A 152 8.68 -0.24 8.92
N ILE A 153 9.39 0.10 7.84
CA ILE A 153 10.55 -0.65 7.33
C ILE A 153 11.65 -0.75 8.39
N ARG A 154 11.96 0.36 9.06
CA ARG A 154 12.91 0.37 10.18
C ARG A 154 12.41 -0.49 11.36
N HIS A 155 11.12 -0.44 11.69
CA HIS A 155 10.52 -1.23 12.78
C HIS A 155 10.50 -2.73 12.48
N ALA A 156 10.25 -3.12 11.23
CA ALA A 156 10.45 -4.48 10.76
C ALA A 156 11.91 -4.93 10.97
N GLY A 157 12.84 -4.00 11.20
CA GLY A 157 14.21 -4.25 11.63
C GLY A 157 15.21 -4.16 10.50
N VAL A 158 14.92 -3.37 9.46
CA VAL A 158 15.90 -2.95 8.46
C VAL A 158 16.75 -1.84 9.07
N LYS A 159 18.06 -2.00 9.03
CA LYS A 159 19.02 -1.12 9.73
C LYS A 159 19.90 -0.31 8.80
N ASN A 160 19.88 -0.60 7.50
CA ASN A 160 20.75 0.02 6.51
C ASN A 160 19.92 0.94 5.61
N TYR A 161 20.46 2.11 5.29
CA TYR A 161 19.86 3.12 4.42
C TYR A 161 19.48 2.58 3.03
N ASP A 162 20.43 1.96 2.31
CA ASP A 162 20.22 1.45 0.95
C ASP A 162 19.11 0.40 0.92
N GLU A 163 19.13 -0.54 1.85
CA GLU A 163 18.11 -1.58 1.95
C GLU A 163 16.73 -0.97 2.24
N ALA A 164 16.66 -0.02 3.18
CA ALA A 164 15.42 0.67 3.50
C ALA A 164 14.86 1.42 2.28
N TRP A 165 15.73 2.04 1.50
CA TRP A 165 15.35 2.78 0.30
C TRP A 165 14.82 1.87 -0.81
N LEU A 166 15.44 0.71 -1.02
CA LEU A 166 14.96 -0.31 -1.96
C LEU A 166 13.59 -0.88 -1.55
N ARG A 167 13.31 -0.97 -0.24
CA ARG A 167 12.04 -1.47 0.31
C ARG A 167 10.92 -0.43 0.31
N LEU A 168 11.24 0.86 0.35
CA LEU A 168 10.25 1.94 0.55
C LEU A 168 9.11 1.93 -0.47
N ARG A 169 9.43 1.94 -1.76
CA ARG A 169 8.41 1.95 -2.82
C ARG A 169 7.58 0.65 -2.85
N PRO A 170 8.18 -0.55 -2.78
CA PRO A 170 7.43 -1.81 -2.63
C PRO A 170 6.45 -1.79 -1.46
N THR A 171 6.89 -1.37 -0.26
CA THR A 171 6.02 -1.31 0.93
C THR A 171 4.84 -0.36 0.69
N ILE A 172 5.10 0.87 0.23
CA ILE A 172 4.02 1.85 -0.03
C ILE A 172 3.02 1.29 -1.05
N LYS A 173 3.52 0.67 -2.13
CA LYS A 173 2.68 0.09 -3.18
C LYS A 173 1.82 -1.04 -2.60
N ALA A 174 2.43 -2.01 -1.94
CA ALA A 174 1.72 -3.14 -1.35
C ALA A 174 0.64 -2.67 -0.36
N SER A 175 0.98 -1.84 0.63
CA SER A 175 0.02 -1.36 1.64
C SER A 175 -1.15 -0.60 1.02
N ARG A 176 -0.90 0.27 0.03
CA ARG A 176 -1.97 1.06 -0.59
C ARG A 176 -2.94 0.23 -1.42
N PHE A 177 -2.42 -0.74 -2.19
CA PHE A 177 -3.26 -1.53 -3.08
C PHE A 177 -3.92 -2.72 -2.37
N SER A 178 -3.35 -3.21 -1.28
CA SER A 178 -3.98 -4.24 -0.44
C SER A 178 -4.89 -3.66 0.65
N GLY A 179 -4.59 -2.44 1.13
CA GLY A 179 -5.23 -1.87 2.31
C GLY A 179 -4.67 -2.42 3.64
N ALA A 180 -3.54 -3.13 3.61
CA ALA A 180 -2.78 -3.51 4.80
C ALA A 180 -2.04 -2.30 5.41
N SER A 181 -1.69 -2.37 6.69
CA SER A 181 -0.87 -1.33 7.33
C SER A 181 0.55 -1.30 6.76
N PHE A 182 1.26 -0.18 6.90
CA PHE A 182 2.66 -0.11 6.49
C PHE A 182 3.53 -1.06 7.32
N GLU A 183 3.23 -1.19 8.62
CA GLU A 183 3.90 -2.08 9.57
C GLU A 183 3.80 -3.54 9.14
N ASP A 184 2.58 -4.06 8.98
CA ASP A 184 2.36 -5.47 8.59
C ASP A 184 2.99 -5.74 7.23
N THR A 185 2.85 -4.80 6.29
CA THR A 185 3.43 -4.94 4.94
C THR A 185 4.97 -4.99 5.00
N ALA A 186 5.59 -4.10 5.78
CA ALA A 186 7.05 -4.06 5.90
C ALA A 186 7.59 -5.33 6.59
N GLU A 187 6.89 -5.82 7.61
CA GLU A 187 7.22 -7.06 8.31
C GLU A 187 7.10 -8.26 7.37
N THR A 188 5.97 -8.42 6.68
CA THR A 188 5.77 -9.51 5.72
C THR A 188 6.78 -9.47 4.59
N LEU A 189 7.04 -8.31 3.97
CA LEU A 189 8.05 -8.21 2.91
C LEU A 189 9.47 -8.51 3.41
N LYS A 190 9.77 -8.24 4.67
CA LYS A 190 11.04 -8.65 5.29
C LYS A 190 11.09 -10.16 5.51
N MET A 191 10.03 -10.75 6.04
CA MET A 191 9.96 -12.21 6.26
C MET A 191 10.04 -12.97 4.95
N VAL A 192 9.29 -12.56 3.92
CA VAL A 192 9.36 -13.12 2.56
C VAL A 192 10.77 -13.01 1.99
N SER A 193 11.38 -11.83 2.06
CA SER A 193 12.75 -11.60 1.58
C SER A 193 13.76 -12.51 2.26
N ARG A 194 13.65 -12.66 3.59
CA ARG A 194 14.56 -13.49 4.38
C ARG A 194 14.34 -14.98 4.14
N ALA A 195 13.10 -15.44 4.23
CA ALA A 195 12.74 -16.86 4.14
C ALA A 195 13.08 -17.42 2.75
N LEU A 196 12.75 -16.68 1.70
CA LEU A 196 12.94 -17.11 0.32
C LEU A 196 14.26 -16.62 -0.29
N ASN A 197 15.16 -15.99 0.48
CA ASN A 197 16.40 -15.41 -0.03
C ASN A 197 16.18 -14.46 -1.23
N ILE A 198 15.15 -13.61 -1.17
CA ILE A 198 14.83 -12.65 -2.21
C ILE A 198 15.54 -11.33 -1.93
N ASP A 199 16.36 -10.90 -2.88
CA ASP A 199 17.05 -9.62 -2.87
C ASP A 199 16.07 -8.44 -2.83
N ALA A 200 16.44 -7.35 -2.14
CA ALA A 200 15.61 -6.15 -2.02
C ALA A 200 15.23 -5.54 -3.39
N GLN A 201 16.09 -5.66 -4.41
CA GLN A 201 15.82 -5.22 -5.79
C GLN A 201 14.71 -6.04 -6.47
N ALA A 202 14.44 -7.26 -6.00
CA ALA A 202 13.37 -8.11 -6.52
C ALA A 202 12.02 -7.90 -5.82
N LEU A 203 11.97 -7.12 -4.73
CA LEU A 203 10.73 -6.82 -4.01
C LEU A 203 9.63 -6.17 -4.85
N PRO A 204 9.90 -5.31 -5.85
CA PRO A 204 8.84 -4.85 -6.76
C PRO A 204 8.09 -6.00 -7.43
N ARG A 205 8.80 -7.05 -7.87
CA ARG A 205 8.19 -8.25 -8.47
C ARG A 205 7.40 -9.06 -7.45
N VAL A 206 7.92 -9.21 -6.23
CA VAL A 206 7.19 -9.84 -5.11
C VAL A 206 5.85 -9.15 -4.86
N VAL A 207 5.87 -7.81 -4.75
CA VAL A 207 4.66 -7.02 -4.54
C VAL A 207 3.69 -7.16 -5.71
N ASP A 208 4.19 -7.16 -6.95
CA ASP A 208 3.33 -7.37 -8.12
C ASP A 208 2.62 -8.72 -8.10
N LYS A 209 3.26 -9.78 -7.61
CA LYS A 209 2.66 -11.11 -7.46
C LYS A 209 1.62 -11.14 -6.35
N ILE A 210 1.93 -10.59 -5.18
CA ILE A 210 0.97 -10.47 -4.07
C ILE A 210 -0.27 -9.68 -4.49
N LEU A 211 -0.09 -8.58 -5.22
CA LEU A 211 -1.21 -7.76 -5.70
C LEU A 211 -1.93 -8.38 -6.90
N ALA A 212 -1.29 -9.27 -7.67
CA ALA A 212 -1.94 -10.00 -8.75
C ALA A 212 -2.98 -10.97 -8.22
N VAL A 213 -2.66 -11.67 -7.13
CA VAL A 213 -3.58 -12.57 -6.43
C VAL A 213 -4.84 -11.85 -5.99
N GLY A 214 -4.73 -10.62 -5.48
CA GLY A 214 -5.88 -9.81 -5.07
C GLY A 214 -6.86 -9.46 -6.20
N ARG A 215 -6.47 -9.66 -7.47
CA ARG A 215 -7.38 -9.51 -8.63
C ARG A 215 -8.14 -10.80 -8.95
N GLU A 216 -7.66 -11.93 -8.44
CA GLU A 216 -8.32 -13.23 -8.51
C GLU A 216 -9.32 -13.32 -7.36
N LYS A 217 -10.53 -13.83 -7.61
CA LYS A 217 -11.69 -13.60 -6.73
C LYS A 217 -11.63 -14.31 -5.38
N ASP A 218 -10.67 -15.20 -5.18
CA ASP A 218 -10.68 -16.16 -4.08
C ASP A 218 -9.77 -15.77 -2.90
N ILE A 219 -8.81 -14.86 -3.13
CA ILE A 219 -7.87 -14.38 -2.10
C ILE A 219 -7.67 -12.87 -2.18
N SER A 220 -7.83 -12.18 -1.05
CA SER A 220 -7.44 -10.77 -0.94
C SER A 220 -5.92 -10.64 -0.79
N SER A 221 -5.32 -9.69 -1.50
CA SER A 221 -3.89 -9.35 -1.29
C SER A 221 -3.57 -8.90 0.14
N ARG A 222 -4.57 -8.41 0.90
CA ARG A 222 -4.44 -8.12 2.34
C ARG A 222 -4.30 -9.40 3.15
N ASP A 223 -5.20 -10.35 2.94
CA ASP A 223 -5.22 -11.63 3.65
C ASP A 223 -3.92 -12.40 3.35
N LEU A 224 -3.42 -12.31 2.12
CA LEU A 224 -2.12 -12.86 1.77
C LEU A 224 -0.98 -12.19 2.54
N LEU A 225 -0.95 -10.86 2.64
CA LEU A 225 0.08 -10.18 3.43
C LEU A 225 0.00 -10.52 4.93
N GLU A 226 -1.20 -10.78 5.45
CA GLU A 226 -1.44 -11.15 6.84
C GLU A 226 -1.00 -12.58 7.15
N HIS A 227 -1.28 -13.53 6.25
CA HIS A 227 -1.09 -14.96 6.52
C HIS A 227 0.17 -15.58 5.90
N LEU A 228 0.79 -14.92 4.93
CA LEU A 228 2.02 -15.43 4.32
C LEU A 228 3.17 -15.64 5.33
N PRO A 229 3.37 -14.79 6.35
CA PRO A 229 4.32 -15.04 7.44
C PRO A 229 4.19 -16.41 8.11
N ASP A 230 2.98 -16.93 8.24
CA ASP A 230 2.69 -18.17 8.98
C ASP A 230 3.17 -19.40 8.20
N VAL A 231 2.91 -19.44 6.89
CA VAL A 231 3.29 -20.58 6.01
C VAL A 231 4.75 -20.57 5.55
N LEU A 232 5.44 -19.43 5.58
CA LEU A 232 6.80 -19.29 5.05
C LEU A 232 7.83 -20.25 5.68
N PRO A 233 7.91 -20.43 7.02
CA PRO A 233 8.89 -21.32 7.63
C PRO A 233 8.77 -22.75 7.11
N THR A 234 7.57 -23.32 7.17
CA THR A 234 7.28 -24.70 6.73
C THR A 234 7.48 -24.87 5.22
N ALA A 235 7.12 -23.86 4.44
CA ALA A 235 7.35 -23.86 2.99
C ALA A 235 8.84 -23.86 2.61
N VAL A 236 9.69 -23.17 3.38
CA VAL A 236 11.13 -23.16 3.11
C VAL A 236 11.80 -24.43 3.62
N ASP A 237 11.48 -24.84 4.84
CA ASP A 237 12.15 -25.97 5.49
C ASP A 237 11.78 -27.32 4.83
N ASP A 238 10.50 -27.53 4.55
CA ASP A 238 10.02 -28.84 4.05
C ASP A 238 9.90 -28.89 2.52
N ARG A 239 9.61 -27.74 1.89
CA ARG A 239 9.49 -27.64 0.43
C ARG A 239 10.73 -27.03 -0.21
N GLY A 240 11.70 -26.48 0.51
CA GLY A 240 12.91 -25.92 -0.12
C GLY A 240 12.62 -24.80 -1.11
N TYR A 241 11.49 -24.10 -0.96
CA TYR A 241 11.11 -23.02 -1.86
C TYR A 241 12.06 -21.84 -1.69
N THR A 242 12.51 -21.28 -2.81
CA THR A 242 13.43 -20.13 -2.82
C THR A 242 13.09 -19.17 -3.95
N GLY A 243 13.52 -17.92 -3.79
CA GLY A 243 13.34 -16.85 -4.76
C GLY A 243 11.88 -16.46 -4.97
N VAL A 244 11.66 -15.67 -6.01
CA VAL A 244 10.31 -15.23 -6.44
C VAL A 244 9.48 -16.43 -6.93
N LEU A 245 10.10 -17.43 -7.55
CA LEU A 245 9.42 -18.64 -8.01
C LEU A 245 8.86 -19.45 -6.82
N GLY A 246 9.64 -19.57 -5.74
CA GLY A 246 9.18 -20.20 -4.50
C GLY A 246 7.98 -19.46 -3.89
N LEU A 247 7.98 -18.12 -3.91
CA LEU A 247 6.83 -17.33 -3.46
C LEU A 247 5.58 -17.63 -4.31
N GLU A 248 5.72 -17.61 -5.64
CA GLU A 248 4.63 -17.90 -6.57
C GLU A 248 4.05 -19.30 -6.31
N GLN A 249 4.92 -20.25 -5.96
CA GLN A 249 4.50 -21.59 -5.62
C GLN A 249 3.68 -21.65 -4.32
N ILE A 250 4.12 -20.94 -3.27
CA ILE A 250 3.37 -20.84 -2.01
C ILE A 250 2.01 -20.19 -2.24
N ILE A 251 1.98 -19.12 -3.03
CA ILE A 251 0.76 -18.43 -3.41
C ILE A 251 -0.20 -19.37 -4.15
N ALA A 252 0.30 -20.12 -5.13
CA ALA A 252 -0.51 -21.07 -5.88
C ALA A 252 -1.08 -22.18 -4.99
N ASP A 253 -0.27 -22.69 -4.06
CA ASP A 253 -0.69 -23.71 -3.10
C ASP A 253 -1.78 -23.13 -2.16
N LEU A 254 -1.60 -21.91 -1.65
CA LEU A 254 -2.62 -21.19 -0.86
C LEU A 254 -3.91 -20.95 -1.64
N GLN A 255 -3.84 -20.53 -2.90
CA GLN A 255 -5.00 -20.34 -3.78
C GLN A 255 -5.78 -21.62 -3.97
N THR A 256 -5.08 -22.72 -4.22
CA THR A 256 -5.68 -24.03 -4.46
C THR A 256 -6.38 -24.56 -3.21
N VAL A 257 -5.74 -24.46 -2.04
CA VAL A 257 -6.36 -24.85 -0.75
C VAL A 257 -7.52 -23.92 -0.39
N SER A 258 -7.36 -22.61 -0.63
CA SER A 258 -8.38 -21.60 -0.32
C SER A 258 -9.61 -21.69 -1.22
N GLY A 259 -9.52 -22.26 -2.43
CA GLY A 259 -10.67 -22.46 -3.32
C GLY A 259 -11.82 -23.23 -2.65
N GLN A 260 -11.54 -24.02 -1.62
CA GLN A 260 -12.55 -24.78 -0.88
C GLN A 260 -13.13 -24.04 0.34
N VAL A 261 -12.34 -23.19 1.00
CA VAL A 261 -12.68 -22.64 2.33
C VAL A 261 -12.50 -21.12 2.47
N ARG A 262 -12.13 -20.42 1.39
CA ARG A 262 -11.56 -19.05 1.35
C ARG A 262 -10.23 -18.95 2.12
N LEU A 263 -9.37 -18.00 1.75
CA LEU A 263 -8.14 -17.77 2.51
C LEU A 263 -8.51 -17.30 3.92
N ASN A 264 -8.17 -18.13 4.89
CA ASN A 264 -8.34 -17.88 6.31
C ASN A 264 -7.34 -18.77 7.06
N ARG A 265 -7.31 -18.63 8.38
CA ARG A 265 -6.45 -19.45 9.24
C ARG A 265 -6.60 -20.97 9.02
N ILE A 266 -7.78 -21.49 8.67
CA ILE A 266 -7.96 -22.92 8.40
C ILE A 266 -7.21 -23.33 7.12
N ALA A 267 -7.28 -22.53 6.05
CA ALA A 267 -6.53 -22.81 4.82
C ALA A 267 -5.01 -22.79 5.05
N VAL A 268 -4.54 -21.86 5.90
CA VAL A 268 -3.14 -21.74 6.32
C VAL A 268 -2.72 -22.97 7.11
N GLU A 269 -3.47 -23.34 8.15
CA GLU A 269 -3.23 -24.53 8.97
C GLU A 269 -3.24 -25.82 8.13
N GLN A 270 -4.16 -25.94 7.17
CA GLN A 270 -4.20 -27.06 6.23
C GLN A 270 -2.95 -27.14 5.37
N LEU A 271 -2.46 -26.00 4.87
CA LEU A 271 -1.26 -25.96 4.06
C LEU A 271 0.01 -26.23 4.89
N GLU A 272 0.09 -25.72 6.11
CA GLU A 272 1.18 -26.01 7.06
C GLU A 272 1.23 -27.50 7.42
N ALA A 273 0.09 -28.09 7.76
CA ALA A 273 -0.01 -29.52 8.05
C ALA A 273 0.39 -30.35 6.83
N PHE A 274 -0.02 -29.93 5.64
CA PHE A 274 0.37 -30.58 4.38
C PHE A 274 1.88 -30.52 4.14
N TYR A 275 2.52 -29.36 4.32
CA TYR A 275 3.97 -29.23 4.17
C TYR A 275 4.75 -30.05 5.21
N SER A 276 4.30 -30.02 6.46
CA SER A 276 4.94 -30.76 7.56
C SER A 276 4.91 -32.28 7.33
N GLU A 277 3.90 -32.79 6.63
CA GLU A 277 3.80 -34.23 6.37
C GLU A 277 4.98 -34.74 5.51
N PHE A 278 5.50 -33.90 4.60
CA PHE A 278 6.61 -34.28 3.72
C PHE A 278 7.95 -34.44 4.44
N SER A 279 8.12 -33.87 5.62
CA SER A 279 9.32 -34.08 6.45
C SER A 279 9.14 -35.16 7.51
N SER A 280 7.94 -35.72 7.64
CA SER A 280 7.67 -36.80 8.60
C SER A 280 8.16 -38.16 8.10
N GLU A 281 8.87 -38.88 8.98
CA GLU A 281 9.32 -40.25 8.71
C GLU A 281 8.13 -41.20 8.54
N GLU A 282 7.02 -40.93 9.24
CA GLU A 282 5.79 -41.72 9.13
C GLU A 282 5.18 -41.61 7.73
N PHE A 283 5.20 -40.43 7.10
CA PHE A 283 4.74 -40.29 5.71
C PHE A 283 5.64 -41.04 4.74
N HIS A 284 6.97 -40.97 4.93
CA HIS A 284 7.92 -41.70 4.09
C HIS A 284 7.71 -43.21 4.19
N GLN A 285 7.48 -43.73 5.40
CA GLN A 285 7.16 -45.14 5.60
C GLN A 285 5.87 -45.54 4.90
N ARG A 286 4.80 -44.74 5.00
CA ARG A 286 3.53 -45.03 4.31
C ARG A 286 3.69 -45.03 2.78
N LEU A 287 4.52 -44.14 2.24
CA LEU A 287 4.86 -44.15 0.82
C LEU A 287 5.63 -45.42 0.43
N GLU A 288 6.64 -45.82 1.22
CA GLU A 288 7.39 -47.05 0.97
C GLU A 288 6.49 -48.30 1.07
N GLU A 289 5.56 -48.35 2.04
CA GLU A 289 4.57 -49.43 2.19
C GLU A 289 3.58 -49.49 1.01
N ALA A 290 3.23 -48.33 0.44
CA ALA A 290 2.44 -48.24 -0.78
C ALA A 290 3.23 -48.57 -2.06
N GLY A 291 4.54 -48.84 -1.95
CA GLY A 291 5.40 -49.29 -3.04
C GLY A 291 6.16 -48.18 -3.77
N TYR A 292 6.19 -46.96 -3.23
CA TYR A 292 6.91 -45.83 -3.83
C TYR A 292 8.41 -45.83 -3.46
N ASP A 293 9.28 -45.49 -4.42
CA ASP A 293 10.71 -45.32 -4.17
C ASP A 293 11.04 -43.92 -3.61
N VAL A 294 10.71 -43.73 -2.33
CA VAL A 294 10.96 -42.46 -1.60
C VAL A 294 12.45 -42.09 -1.63
N LYS A 295 13.33 -43.07 -1.38
CA LYS A 295 14.78 -42.84 -1.32
C LYS A 295 15.35 -42.43 -2.67
N GLY A 296 14.89 -43.06 -3.76
CA GLY A 296 15.23 -42.68 -5.12
C GLY A 296 14.78 -41.27 -5.44
N ALA A 297 13.51 -40.95 -5.18
CA ALA A 297 12.94 -39.63 -5.44
C ALA A 297 13.68 -38.51 -4.68
N LEU A 298 13.96 -38.70 -3.39
CA LEU A 298 14.69 -37.73 -2.58
C LEU A 298 16.15 -37.56 -3.04
N LYS A 299 16.81 -38.66 -3.40
CA LYS A 299 18.19 -38.62 -3.91
C LYS A 299 18.28 -37.88 -5.24
N ASP A 300 17.30 -38.06 -6.12
CA ASP A 300 17.27 -37.38 -7.42
C ASP A 300 16.89 -35.90 -7.26
N ALA A 301 16.02 -35.58 -6.30
CA ALA A 301 15.75 -34.20 -5.90
C ALA A 301 17.03 -33.49 -5.41
N ASP A 302 17.78 -34.12 -4.50
CA ASP A 302 19.03 -33.57 -3.97
C ASP A 302 20.07 -33.32 -5.08
N LYS A 303 20.20 -34.24 -6.05
CA LYS A 303 21.10 -34.05 -7.21
C LYS A 303 20.65 -32.93 -8.13
N ALA A 304 19.34 -32.78 -8.31
CA ALA A 304 18.76 -31.74 -9.17
C ALA A 304 18.68 -30.37 -8.48
N GLY A 305 18.98 -30.29 -7.17
CA GLY A 305 18.72 -29.10 -6.37
C GLY A 305 17.22 -28.79 -6.25
N ALA A 306 16.37 -29.81 -6.43
CA ALA A 306 14.94 -29.68 -6.40
C ALA A 306 14.39 -29.87 -4.99
N SER A 307 13.21 -29.29 -4.78
CA SER A 307 12.42 -29.42 -3.58
C SER A 307 12.08 -30.89 -3.27
N LYS A 308 12.47 -31.38 -2.08
CA LYS A 308 12.14 -32.73 -1.59
C LYS A 308 10.64 -33.01 -1.57
N GLY A 309 9.86 -32.12 -0.95
CA GLY A 309 8.41 -32.26 -0.98
C GLY A 309 7.83 -32.27 -2.41
N THR A 310 8.48 -31.64 -3.40
CA THR A 310 7.95 -31.58 -4.78
C THR A 310 8.23 -32.90 -5.48
N ALA A 311 9.40 -33.49 -5.22
CA ALA A 311 9.70 -34.83 -5.68
C ALA A 311 8.72 -35.86 -5.10
N LEU A 312 8.42 -35.77 -3.79
CA LEU A 312 7.43 -36.63 -3.15
C LEU A 312 6.00 -36.40 -3.68
N LEU A 313 5.61 -35.15 -3.93
CA LEU A 313 4.33 -34.83 -4.58
C LEU A 313 4.22 -35.44 -5.97
N ASN A 314 5.26 -35.27 -6.80
CA ASN A 314 5.29 -35.82 -8.15
C ASN A 314 5.29 -37.35 -8.15
N LEU A 315 5.84 -37.98 -7.10
CA LEU A 315 5.88 -39.43 -6.94
C LEU A 315 4.46 -40.02 -6.77
N ILE A 316 3.54 -39.27 -6.17
CA ILE A 316 2.17 -39.75 -5.88
C ILE A 316 1.08 -39.10 -6.72
N ALA A 317 1.39 -38.01 -7.44
CA ALA A 317 0.37 -37.19 -8.08
C ALA A 317 -0.51 -37.98 -9.06
N ASP A 318 0.11 -38.74 -9.97
CA ASP A 318 -0.60 -39.50 -11.00
C ASP A 318 -1.45 -40.62 -10.38
N ASP A 319 -0.88 -41.36 -9.42
CA ASP A 319 -1.58 -42.45 -8.75
C ASP A 319 -2.74 -41.97 -7.88
N VAL A 320 -2.60 -40.83 -7.20
CA VAL A 320 -3.69 -40.21 -6.42
C VAL A 320 -4.79 -39.69 -7.35
N LEU A 321 -4.44 -39.21 -8.54
CA LEU A 321 -5.40 -38.81 -9.57
C LEU A 321 -6.22 -40.01 -10.08
N GLU A 322 -5.57 -41.16 -10.28
CA GLU A 322 -6.25 -42.40 -10.67
C GLU A 322 -7.03 -43.04 -9.51
N THR A 323 -6.51 -42.93 -8.28
CA THR A 323 -7.05 -43.57 -7.07
C THR A 323 -7.11 -42.58 -5.89
N PRO A 324 -8.16 -41.73 -5.81
CA PRO A 324 -8.32 -40.74 -4.74
C PRO A 324 -8.37 -41.33 -3.32
N GLU A 325 -8.71 -42.61 -3.18
CA GLU A 325 -8.72 -43.36 -1.92
C GLU A 325 -7.32 -43.51 -1.29
N LEU A 326 -6.25 -43.23 -2.05
CA LEU A 326 -4.89 -43.19 -1.52
C LEU A 326 -4.67 -42.00 -0.58
N ILE A 327 -5.41 -40.90 -0.73
CA ILE A 327 -5.20 -39.70 0.10
C ILE A 327 -5.35 -40.01 1.60
N PRO A 328 -6.45 -40.58 2.10
CA PRO A 328 -6.56 -40.89 3.54
C PRO A 328 -5.58 -41.99 4.00
N GLN A 329 -5.00 -42.77 3.10
CA GLN A 329 -3.98 -43.78 3.43
C GLN A 329 -2.59 -43.14 3.58
N LEU A 330 -2.28 -42.16 2.74
CA LEU A 330 -0.99 -41.48 2.73
C LEU A 330 -0.97 -40.32 3.75
N PHE A 331 -2.07 -39.58 3.89
CA PHE A 331 -2.22 -38.42 4.75
C PHE A 331 -3.17 -38.73 5.91
N HIS A 332 -2.61 -39.03 7.08
CA HIS A 332 -3.40 -39.38 8.27
C HIS A 332 -3.97 -38.17 9.01
N ASN A 333 -3.34 -37.01 8.89
CA ASN A 333 -3.86 -35.77 9.47
C ASN A 333 -5.01 -35.24 8.58
N GLU A 334 -6.17 -34.97 9.17
CA GLU A 334 -7.37 -34.48 8.45
C GLU A 334 -7.10 -33.17 7.69
N GLN A 335 -6.31 -32.26 8.28
CA GLN A 335 -5.93 -30.98 7.68
C GLN A 335 -5.00 -31.19 6.47
N SER A 336 -3.99 -32.07 6.60
CA SER A 336 -3.08 -32.38 5.48
C SER A 336 -3.79 -33.14 4.37
N ALA A 337 -4.70 -34.06 4.71
CA ALA A 337 -5.54 -34.77 3.74
C ALA A 337 -6.51 -33.83 3.01
N ALA A 338 -7.04 -32.81 3.68
CA ALA A 338 -7.89 -31.79 3.05
C ALA A 338 -7.10 -30.96 2.02
N ALA A 339 -5.92 -30.47 2.40
CA ALA A 339 -5.02 -29.78 1.47
C ALA A 339 -4.55 -30.68 0.33
N ALA A 340 -4.20 -31.94 0.60
CA ALA A 340 -3.83 -32.92 -0.41
C ALA A 340 -4.96 -33.15 -1.42
N LYS A 341 -6.22 -33.27 -0.97
CA LYS A 341 -7.39 -33.33 -1.87
C LYS A 341 -7.51 -32.09 -2.73
N ALA A 342 -7.34 -30.91 -2.15
CA ALA A 342 -7.41 -29.66 -2.91
C ALA A 342 -6.35 -29.60 -4.02
N ILE A 343 -5.10 -29.95 -3.69
CA ILE A 343 -3.94 -29.83 -4.56
C ILE A 343 -3.88 -30.96 -5.60
N LEU A 344 -4.00 -32.22 -5.17
CA LEU A 344 -3.77 -33.39 -6.03
C LEU A 344 -4.95 -33.71 -6.94
N LEU A 345 -6.19 -33.48 -6.48
CA LEU A 345 -7.39 -33.79 -7.28
C LEU A 345 -7.81 -32.66 -8.21
N ASN A 346 -7.20 -31.47 -8.09
CA ASN A 346 -7.43 -30.35 -9.00
C ASN A 346 -6.11 -29.93 -9.70
N PRO A 347 -5.43 -30.84 -10.40
CA PRO A 347 -4.09 -30.58 -10.95
C PRO A 347 -4.10 -29.49 -12.03
N GLU A 348 -5.24 -29.26 -12.70
CA GLU A 348 -5.38 -28.17 -13.66
C GLU A 348 -5.46 -26.80 -13.00
N GLU A 349 -6.18 -26.69 -11.88
CA GLU A 349 -6.26 -25.47 -11.10
C GLU A 349 -4.92 -25.17 -10.44
N TRP A 350 -4.31 -26.20 -9.86
CA TRP A 350 -2.97 -26.12 -9.32
C TRP A 350 -1.93 -25.71 -10.38
N ARG A 351 -1.96 -26.31 -11.59
CA ARG A 351 -1.07 -25.92 -12.70
C ARG A 351 -1.38 -24.52 -13.25
N ARG A 352 -2.65 -24.10 -13.25
CA ARG A 352 -3.06 -22.76 -13.70
C ARG A 352 -2.54 -21.67 -12.77
N ASN A 353 -2.55 -21.94 -11.47
CA ASN A 353 -2.09 -21.01 -10.44
C ASN A 353 -0.56 -21.00 -10.34
N ARG A 354 0.10 -22.08 -10.77
CA ARG A 354 1.57 -22.15 -10.84
C ARG A 354 2.12 -21.30 -12.00
N PRO A 355 3.28 -20.66 -11.81
CA PRO A 355 4.01 -20.05 -12.91
C PRO A 355 4.43 -21.12 -13.93
N SER A 356 4.30 -20.82 -15.22
CA SER A 356 4.88 -21.67 -16.27
C SER A 356 6.39 -21.66 -16.10
N VAL A 357 6.96 -22.81 -15.77
CA VAL A 357 8.40 -23.04 -15.86
C VAL A 357 8.68 -23.22 -17.35
N ASP A 358 9.09 -22.15 -18.02
CA ASP A 358 9.63 -22.19 -19.39
C ASP A 358 10.99 -22.90 -19.43
#